data_AF-A0A1C5K3Z2-F1
#
_entry.id   AF-A0A1C5K3Z2-F1
#
_cell.length_a   1.000
_cell.length_b   1.000
_cell.length_c   1.000
_cell.angle_alpha   90.00
_cell.angle_beta   90.00
_cell.angle_gamma   90.00
#
_symmetry.space_group_name_H-M   'P 1'
#
loop_
_entity.id
_entity.type
_entity.pdbx_description
1 polymer ?
#
loop_
_entity_poly.entity_id
_entity_poly.type
_entity_poly.pdbx_seq_one_letter_code
_entity_poly.pdbx_strand_id
1 'polypeptide(L)'
;MGFMDRLLRRTSRLDEASGEATQRTTPVQAISSQTGEGEGLPDRWYAPQDGSRDRFVGADGLPTLRLIPYRDMGGEYVLRLCEDDTGLLVGPTDRRLPRAGIYISQLRGEAHHQAECRAGNFHPGDPVRLVREPENPYDPNAVAVYDATGQYMAAYVNKQKARTLARLIDSGTEVEAISIRGTRPGVGCDQVAVLAASPDVLRHLLSQRPAGAPRPAHER
;
A
#
# COMPACT_ATOMS: atom_id res chain seq x y z
N MET A 1 -66.68 -35.81 -4.92
CA MET A 1 -67.29 -34.81 -4.03
C MET A 1 -67.01 -33.43 -4.61
N GLY A 2 -68.00 -32.84 -5.27
CA GLY A 2 -67.97 -31.45 -5.76
C GLY A 2 -68.62 -30.49 -4.75
N PHE A 3 -68.98 -29.27 -5.23
CA PHE A 3 -69.67 -28.14 -4.55
C PHE A 3 -68.71 -27.16 -3.83
N MET A 4 -68.71 -25.82 -3.98
CA MET A 4 -69.51 -24.77 -4.65
C MET A 4 -68.58 -23.55 -4.95
N ASP A 5 -68.65 -22.83 -6.09
CA ASP A 5 -69.49 -21.65 -6.41
C ASP A 5 -69.58 -20.56 -5.30
N ARG A 6 -69.69 -19.23 -5.47
CA ARG A 6 -69.46 -18.16 -6.47
C ARG A 6 -70.20 -16.92 -5.88
N LEU A 7 -69.85 -15.69 -6.30
CA LEU A 7 -70.60 -14.40 -6.15
C LEU A 7 -70.64 -13.74 -4.75
N LEU A 8 -70.75 -12.41 -4.55
CA LEU A 8 -70.50 -11.14 -5.26
C LEU A 8 -71.12 -10.03 -4.35
N ARG A 9 -70.48 -8.86 -4.23
CA ARG A 9 -71.02 -7.47 -4.03
C ARG A 9 -70.00 -6.64 -3.21
N ARG A 10 -69.27 -5.64 -3.72
CA ARG A 10 -69.58 -4.35 -4.42
C ARG A 10 -69.88 -3.20 -3.44
N THR A 11 -69.28 -2.04 -3.77
CA THR A 11 -69.49 -0.64 -3.30
C THR A 11 -68.60 -0.20 -2.10
N SER A 12 -67.96 0.97 -2.04
CA SER A 12 -67.61 2.09 -2.96
C SER A 12 -66.93 3.21 -2.13
N ARG A 13 -66.27 4.16 -2.82
CA ARG A 13 -65.71 5.49 -2.41
C ARG A 13 -64.24 5.46 -1.97
N LEU A 14 -63.28 6.04 -2.70
CA LEU A 14 -63.01 7.45 -3.10
C LEU A 14 -62.68 8.39 -1.93
N ASP A 15 -61.50 9.00 -2.11
CA ASP A 15 -60.91 10.20 -1.50
C ASP A 15 -60.47 10.14 -0.03
N GLU A 16 -59.17 10.21 0.24
CA GLU A 16 -58.48 11.50 0.47
C GLU A 16 -56.97 11.28 0.66
N ALA A 17 -56.20 12.17 0.05
CA ALA A 17 -54.76 12.31 0.25
C ALA A 17 -54.46 12.73 1.70
N SER A 18 -53.31 12.30 2.23
CA SER A 18 -52.37 13.13 3.01
C SER A 18 -51.36 12.26 3.77
N GLY A 19 -50.08 12.64 3.68
CA GLY A 19 -49.18 12.62 4.83
C GLY A 19 -48.29 11.40 5.04
N GLU A 20 -46.99 11.65 4.89
CA GLU A 20 -45.91 11.03 5.68
C GLU A 20 -45.52 9.58 5.38
N ALA A 21 -44.85 9.41 4.23
CA ALA A 21 -43.82 8.38 4.09
C ALA A 21 -42.69 8.67 5.11
N THR A 22 -42.69 7.91 6.20
CA THR A 22 -41.60 7.86 7.19
C THR A 22 -40.33 7.38 6.49
N GLN A 23 -39.51 8.33 6.02
CA GLN A 23 -38.14 8.07 5.65
C GLN A 23 -37.37 7.72 6.93
N ARG A 24 -37.10 6.44 7.13
CA ARG A 24 -36.07 5.99 8.06
C ARG A 24 -34.72 6.40 7.49
N THR A 25 -34.29 7.61 7.81
CA THR A 25 -32.90 8.04 7.65
C THR A 25 -32.05 7.31 8.69
N THR A 26 -31.49 6.16 8.31
CA THR A 26 -30.35 5.59 8.99
C THR A 26 -29.16 6.53 8.78
N PRO A 27 -28.50 7.03 9.84
CA PRO A 27 -27.27 7.78 9.66
C PRO A 27 -26.21 6.81 9.15
N VAL A 28 -25.78 6.98 7.90
CA VAL A 28 -24.53 6.41 7.41
C VAL A 28 -23.42 7.08 8.21
N GLN A 29 -23.04 6.45 9.32
CA GLN A 29 -21.83 6.79 10.04
C GLN A 29 -20.69 6.70 9.04
N ALA A 30 -20.06 7.84 8.79
CA ALA A 30 -18.80 7.93 8.07
C ALA A 30 -17.81 7.01 8.78
N ILE A 31 -17.57 5.83 8.19
CA ILE A 31 -16.51 4.93 8.61
C ILE A 31 -15.22 5.67 8.26
N SER A 32 -14.71 6.36 9.27
CA SER A 32 -13.37 6.92 9.25
C SER A 32 -12.43 5.76 9.03
N SER A 33 -11.80 5.72 7.86
CA SER A 33 -10.68 4.83 7.54
C SER A 33 -9.49 5.21 8.41
N GLN A 34 -9.56 4.82 9.67
CA GLN A 34 -8.43 4.84 10.59
C GLN A 34 -7.51 3.70 10.16
N THR A 35 -6.58 4.04 9.27
CA THR A 35 -5.35 3.30 9.05
C THR A 35 -4.66 3.07 10.38
N GLY A 36 -4.52 1.82 10.79
CA GLY A 36 -3.83 1.39 12.01
C GLY A 36 -2.31 1.57 11.95
N GLU A 37 -1.86 2.82 11.84
CA GLU A 37 -0.44 3.20 11.98
C GLU A 37 -0.29 4.37 12.96
N GLY A 38 -1.02 4.31 14.09
CA GLY A 38 -1.07 5.38 15.09
C GLY A 38 -0.94 4.95 16.56
N GLU A 39 -0.71 3.67 16.87
CA GLU A 39 -0.49 3.24 18.26
C GLU A 39 0.88 2.56 18.44
N GLY A 40 1.79 3.27 19.12
CA GLY A 40 2.66 2.64 20.11
C GLY A 40 4.16 2.48 19.82
N LEU A 41 4.71 2.85 18.66
CA LEU A 41 6.17 2.93 18.53
C LEU A 41 6.66 4.25 19.12
N PRO A 42 7.71 4.25 19.97
CA PRO A 42 8.14 5.48 20.60
C PRO A 42 8.74 6.37 19.51
N ASP A 43 8.22 7.59 19.37
CA ASP A 43 8.59 8.61 18.37
C ASP A 43 10.13 8.76 18.22
N ARG A 44 10.88 8.49 19.30
CA ARG A 44 12.34 8.43 19.36
C ARG A 44 13.01 7.44 18.39
N TRP A 45 12.31 6.46 17.83
CA TRP A 45 12.88 5.48 16.89
C TRP A 45 12.90 5.97 15.46
N TYR A 46 12.12 7.01 15.13
CA TYR A 46 11.98 7.50 13.77
C TYR A 46 12.76 8.80 13.54
N ALA A 47 13.22 8.98 12.31
CA ALA A 47 13.87 10.22 11.89
C ALA A 47 12.88 11.39 12.02
N PRO A 48 13.24 12.47 12.73
CA PRO A 48 12.33 13.59 12.94
C PRO A 48 12.04 14.32 11.64
N GLN A 49 10.89 14.98 11.56
CA GLN A 49 10.53 15.90 10.49
C GLN A 49 11.16 17.28 10.75
N ASP A 50 12.49 17.34 10.68
CA ASP A 50 13.34 18.50 10.98
C ASP A 50 13.32 19.64 9.92
N GLY A 51 12.53 19.48 8.86
CA GLY A 51 12.43 20.46 7.77
C GLY A 51 13.55 20.40 6.73
N SER A 52 14.61 19.61 6.94
CA SER A 52 15.63 19.38 5.91
C SER A 52 15.07 18.47 4.83
N ARG A 53 14.70 19.07 3.70
CA ARG A 53 14.03 18.35 2.60
C ARG A 53 14.95 17.35 1.89
N ASP A 54 16.27 17.53 2.02
CA ASP A 54 17.30 16.71 1.38
C ASP A 54 18.07 15.85 2.39
N ARG A 55 17.54 15.68 3.61
CA ARG A 55 18.16 14.92 4.72
C ARG A 55 18.74 13.57 4.29
N PHE A 56 18.02 12.86 3.43
CA PHE A 56 18.37 11.51 3.01
C PHE A 56 19.19 11.46 1.73
N VAL A 57 19.67 12.59 1.21
CA VAL A 57 20.48 12.65 -0.01
C VAL A 57 21.94 12.86 0.38
N GLY A 58 22.78 11.87 0.11
CA GLY A 58 24.21 11.91 0.35
C GLY A 58 24.93 12.86 -0.61
N ALA A 59 26.18 13.21 -0.28
CA ALA A 59 27.01 14.08 -1.11
C ALA A 59 27.35 13.46 -2.48
N ASP A 60 27.28 12.13 -2.60
CA ASP A 60 27.44 11.36 -3.83
C ASP A 60 26.13 11.22 -4.64
N GLY A 61 25.04 11.80 -4.15
CA GLY A 61 23.70 11.71 -4.75
C GLY A 61 22.94 10.41 -4.42
N LEU A 62 23.54 9.47 -3.68
CA LEU A 62 22.88 8.25 -3.22
C LEU A 62 22.22 8.47 -1.85
N PRO A 63 21.21 7.66 -1.48
CA PRO A 63 20.54 7.86 -0.20
C PRO A 63 21.41 7.52 1.00
N THR A 64 21.40 8.32 2.06
CA THR A 64 22.05 7.98 3.35
C THR A 64 21.23 6.97 4.17
N LEU A 65 20.62 6.01 3.49
CA LEU A 65 19.68 5.02 4.02
C LEU A 65 20.06 3.61 3.59
N ARG A 66 19.68 2.61 4.39
CA ARG A 66 19.71 1.19 4.03
C ARG A 66 18.42 0.49 4.42
N LEU A 67 18.09 -0.57 3.69
CA LEU A 67 17.06 -1.51 4.11
C LEU A 67 17.64 -2.46 5.14
N ILE A 68 16.92 -2.59 6.25
CA ILE A 68 17.25 -3.52 7.33
C ILE A 68 16.09 -4.49 7.57
N PRO A 69 16.39 -5.73 7.98
CA PRO A 69 15.42 -6.63 8.59
C PRO A 69 14.74 -5.95 9.79
N TYR A 70 13.43 -6.11 9.90
CA TYR A 70 12.65 -5.63 11.04
C TYR A 70 11.50 -6.59 11.31
N ARG A 71 11.18 -6.81 12.59
CA ARG A 71 9.94 -7.48 12.99
C ARG A 71 8.95 -6.43 13.46
N ASP A 72 7.81 -6.33 12.80
CA ASP A 72 6.78 -5.41 13.24
C ASP A 72 6.08 -5.86 14.53
N MET A 73 5.15 -5.06 15.02
CA MET A 73 4.42 -5.36 16.27
C MET A 73 3.62 -6.66 16.19
N GLY A 74 3.24 -7.11 14.99
CA GLY A 74 2.60 -8.41 14.75
C GLY A 74 3.59 -9.56 14.61
N GLY A 75 4.90 -9.29 14.71
CA GLY A 75 5.98 -10.27 14.53
C GLY A 75 6.32 -10.56 13.05
N GLU A 76 5.68 -9.87 12.11
CA GLU A 76 5.90 -10.06 10.68
C GLU A 76 7.30 -9.57 10.30
N TYR A 77 7.99 -10.38 9.49
CA TYR A 77 9.26 -9.97 8.89
C TYR A 77 8.98 -8.96 7.80
N VAL A 78 9.60 -7.78 7.88
CA VAL A 78 9.52 -6.70 6.89
C VAL A 78 10.89 -6.08 6.69
N LEU A 79 11.04 -5.31 5.61
CA LEU A 79 12.20 -4.43 5.42
C LEU A 79 11.84 -3.00 5.79
N ARG A 80 12.71 -2.34 6.56
CA ARG A 80 12.57 -0.92 6.95
C ARG A 80 13.78 -0.12 6.49
N LEU A 81 13.54 1.13 6.11
CA LEU A 81 14.62 2.07 5.87
C LEU A 81 15.22 2.53 7.21
N CYS A 82 16.54 2.57 7.28
CA CYS A 82 17.30 3.02 8.43
C CYS A 82 18.38 4.01 7.97
N GLU A 83 18.46 5.14 8.66
CA GLU A 83 19.46 6.18 8.40
C GLU A 83 20.85 5.74 8.87
N ASP A 84 21.84 5.90 8.01
CA ASP A 84 23.20 5.43 8.28
C ASP A 84 23.83 6.18 9.45
N ASP A 85 23.74 7.51 9.46
CA ASP A 85 24.42 8.36 10.44
C ASP A 85 23.83 8.31 11.84
N THR A 86 22.52 8.04 11.95
CA THR A 86 21.80 8.13 13.24
C THR A 86 21.25 6.80 13.71
N GLY A 87 21.12 5.79 12.83
CA GLY A 87 20.41 4.55 13.09
C GLY A 87 18.90 4.68 13.25
N LEU A 88 18.31 5.86 13.03
CA LEU A 88 16.87 6.06 13.11
C LEU A 88 16.15 5.36 11.95
N LEU A 89 14.93 4.89 12.21
CA LEU A 89 14.05 4.34 11.19
C LEU A 89 13.41 5.46 10.37
N VAL A 90 13.14 5.19 9.09
CA VAL A 90 12.40 6.12 8.24
C VAL A 90 11.06 5.50 7.87
N GLY A 91 9.98 6.25 8.14
CA GLY A 91 8.63 5.81 7.84
C GLY A 91 8.37 5.75 6.33
N PRO A 92 7.54 4.81 5.85
CA PRO A 92 7.25 4.64 4.41
C PRO A 92 6.50 5.83 3.80
N THR A 93 5.93 6.70 4.65
CA THR A 93 5.19 7.91 4.26
C THR A 93 6.03 9.18 4.32
N ASP A 94 7.32 9.08 4.68
CA ASP A 94 8.18 10.26 4.80
C ASP A 94 8.29 10.99 3.45
N ARG A 95 7.96 12.29 3.47
CA ARG A 95 7.84 13.14 2.28
C ARG A 95 9.19 13.45 1.62
N ARG A 96 10.30 13.16 2.29
CA ARG A 96 11.66 13.37 1.80
C ARG A 96 12.16 12.22 0.93
N LEU A 97 11.56 11.03 1.04
CA LEU A 97 11.97 9.83 0.29
C LEU A 97 11.99 10.01 -1.25
N PRO A 98 11.01 10.66 -1.90
CA PRO A 98 11.07 10.86 -3.34
C PRO A 98 12.27 11.70 -3.81
N ARG A 99 12.81 12.58 -2.95
CA ARG A 99 14.01 13.37 -3.28
C ARG A 99 15.29 12.53 -3.23
N ALA A 100 15.28 11.47 -2.43
CA ALA A 100 16.31 10.44 -2.44
C ALA A 100 16.07 9.39 -3.54
N GLY A 101 15.10 9.59 -4.44
CA GLY A 101 14.78 8.63 -5.50
C GLY A 101 14.06 7.36 -5.02
N ILE A 102 13.44 7.42 -3.84
CA ILE A 102 12.77 6.26 -3.21
C ILE A 102 11.26 6.44 -3.24
N TYR A 103 10.55 5.45 -3.78
CA TYR A 103 9.10 5.45 -3.90
C TYR A 103 8.50 4.22 -3.22
N ILE A 104 7.87 4.43 -2.07
CA ILE A 104 7.18 3.35 -1.34
C ILE A 104 5.67 3.45 -1.54
N SER A 105 5.03 2.30 -1.73
CA SER A 105 3.58 2.15 -1.69
C SER A 105 3.18 0.89 -0.95
N GLN A 106 2.26 1.03 0.01
CA GLN A 106 1.36 -0.08 0.37
C GLN A 106 0.44 -0.29 -0.83
N LEU A 107 0.23 -1.54 -1.24
CA LEU A 107 -0.64 -1.84 -2.35
C LEU A 107 -2.12 -1.72 -1.96
N ARG A 108 -2.97 -1.71 -2.98
CA ARG A 108 -4.42 -1.63 -2.85
C ARG A 108 -5.10 -2.57 -3.83
N GLY A 109 -6.11 -3.27 -3.34
CA GLY A 109 -6.92 -4.20 -4.13
C GLY A 109 -6.52 -5.66 -3.95
N GLU A 110 -5.68 -5.99 -2.96
CA GLU A 110 -5.23 -7.35 -2.64
C GLU A 110 -6.43 -8.30 -2.46
N ALA A 111 -7.52 -7.82 -1.87
CA ALA A 111 -8.76 -8.58 -1.69
C ALA A 111 -9.37 -9.09 -3.02
N HIS A 112 -9.14 -8.39 -4.13
CA HIS A 112 -9.61 -8.79 -5.46
C HIS A 112 -8.67 -9.81 -6.14
N HIS A 113 -7.44 -9.95 -5.64
CA HIS A 113 -6.39 -10.79 -6.21
C HIS A 113 -5.84 -11.82 -5.21
N GLN A 114 -6.59 -12.19 -4.17
CA GLN A 114 -6.09 -13.03 -3.07
C GLN A 114 -5.48 -14.37 -3.53
N ALA A 115 -6.09 -15.02 -4.51
CA ALA A 115 -5.59 -16.29 -5.04
C ALA A 115 -4.22 -16.13 -5.72
N GLU A 116 -4.06 -15.06 -6.51
CA GLU A 116 -2.80 -14.72 -7.16
C GLU A 116 -1.76 -14.24 -6.15
N CYS A 117 -2.14 -13.35 -5.21
CA CYS A 117 -1.21 -12.87 -4.20
C CYS A 117 -0.70 -14.01 -3.31
N ARG A 118 -1.55 -14.99 -2.96
CA ARG A 118 -1.14 -16.19 -2.24
C ARG A 118 -0.20 -17.09 -3.06
N ALA A 119 -0.38 -17.14 -4.38
CA ALA A 119 0.42 -18.00 -5.25
C ALA A 119 1.79 -17.40 -5.59
N GLY A 120 1.88 -16.07 -5.71
CA GLY A 120 3.12 -15.36 -6.03
C GLY A 120 4.11 -15.29 -4.87
N ASN A 121 5.38 -14.99 -5.20
CA ASN A 121 6.39 -14.69 -4.19
C ASN A 121 6.50 -13.17 -3.98
N PHE A 122 6.01 -12.71 -2.84
CA PHE A 122 6.07 -11.31 -2.41
C PHE A 122 6.82 -11.18 -1.07
N HIS A 123 7.69 -12.13 -0.74
CA HIS A 123 8.45 -12.07 0.50
C HIS A 123 9.40 -10.86 0.48
N PRO A 124 9.59 -10.16 1.62
CA PRO A 124 10.41 -8.95 1.63
C PRO A 124 11.84 -9.21 1.15
N GLY A 125 12.30 -8.34 0.25
CA GLY A 125 13.57 -8.44 -0.45
C GLY A 125 13.46 -9.06 -1.85
N ASP A 126 12.37 -9.77 -2.16
CA ASP A 126 12.22 -10.38 -3.49
C ASP A 126 11.80 -9.33 -4.54
N PRO A 127 12.33 -9.44 -5.78
CA PRO A 127 11.95 -8.57 -6.89
C PRO A 127 10.46 -8.66 -7.23
N VAL A 128 9.89 -7.54 -7.65
CA VAL A 128 8.52 -7.47 -8.17
C VAL A 128 8.52 -6.68 -9.48
N ARG A 129 7.56 -6.96 -10.36
CA ARG A 129 7.42 -6.27 -11.64
C ARG A 129 6.35 -5.19 -11.54
N LEU A 130 6.70 -3.98 -11.93
CA LEU A 130 5.75 -2.87 -12.10
C LEU A 130 5.24 -2.89 -13.54
N VAL A 131 3.93 -2.99 -13.73
CA VAL A 131 3.29 -3.05 -15.04
C VAL A 131 2.33 -1.88 -15.21
N ARG A 132 2.55 -1.08 -16.25
CA ARG A 132 1.69 0.06 -16.58
C ARG A 132 0.42 -0.38 -17.28
N GLU A 133 -0.70 0.18 -16.86
CA GLU A 133 -2.00 0.01 -17.50
C GLU A 133 -2.62 1.38 -17.84
N PRO A 134 -2.17 2.05 -18.92
CA PRO A 134 -2.68 3.36 -19.30
C PRO A 134 -4.17 3.37 -19.68
N GLU A 135 -4.67 2.23 -20.17
CA GLU A 135 -6.07 2.03 -20.59
C GLU A 135 -6.97 1.53 -19.44
N ASN A 136 -6.47 1.50 -18.20
CA ASN A 136 -7.26 1.07 -17.05
C ASN A 136 -8.47 2.02 -16.86
N PRO A 137 -9.72 1.50 -16.85
CA PRO A 137 -10.92 2.33 -16.86
C PRO A 137 -11.13 3.16 -15.58
N TYR A 138 -10.42 2.83 -14.49
CA TYR A 138 -10.57 3.49 -13.19
C TYR A 138 -9.47 4.51 -12.90
N ASP A 139 -8.24 4.26 -13.38
CA ASP A 139 -7.10 5.15 -13.21
C ASP A 139 -6.10 5.00 -14.37
N PRO A 140 -5.94 6.00 -15.26
CA PRO A 140 -4.96 5.94 -16.35
C PRO A 140 -3.50 5.92 -15.87
N ASN A 141 -3.25 6.23 -14.59
CA ASN A 141 -1.93 6.10 -13.97
C ASN A 141 -1.71 4.73 -13.32
N ALA A 142 -2.62 3.77 -13.50
CA ALA A 142 -2.54 2.48 -12.84
C ALA A 142 -1.19 1.79 -13.09
N VAL A 143 -0.61 1.31 -11.99
CA VAL A 143 0.58 0.48 -11.97
C VAL A 143 0.23 -0.78 -11.19
N ALA A 144 0.07 -1.88 -11.90
CA ALA A 144 -0.10 -3.20 -11.32
C ALA A 144 1.26 -3.73 -10.83
N VAL A 145 1.24 -4.53 -9.77
CA VAL A 145 2.41 -5.18 -9.21
C VAL A 145 2.25 -6.69 -9.35
N TYR A 146 3.22 -7.30 -10.03
CA TYR A 146 3.33 -8.74 -10.18
C TYR A 146 4.56 -9.26 -9.45
N ASP A 147 4.58 -10.56 -9.17
CA ASP A 147 5.78 -11.25 -8.73
C ASP A 147 6.91 -11.17 -9.78
N ALA A 148 8.12 -11.60 -9.42
CA ALA A 148 9.28 -11.56 -10.32
C ALA A 148 9.05 -12.29 -11.65
N THR A 149 8.18 -13.30 -11.68
CA THR A 149 7.86 -14.06 -12.91
C THR A 149 6.89 -13.31 -13.82
N GLY A 150 6.10 -12.37 -13.27
CA GLY A 150 5.02 -11.70 -13.98
C GLY A 150 3.74 -12.54 -14.10
N GLN A 151 3.68 -13.70 -13.43
CA GLN A 151 2.56 -14.62 -13.52
C GLN A 151 1.46 -14.30 -12.51
N TYR A 152 1.84 -13.82 -11.32
CA TYR A 152 0.90 -13.63 -10.22
C TYR A 152 0.82 -12.16 -9.85
N MET A 153 -0.39 -11.60 -9.92
CA MET A 153 -0.64 -10.23 -9.51
C MET A 153 -0.88 -10.14 -8.01
N ALA A 154 -0.18 -9.22 -7.33
CA ALA A 154 -0.48 -8.88 -5.94
C ALA A 154 -1.67 -7.92 -5.86
N ALA A 155 -1.52 -6.74 -6.46
CA ALA A 155 -2.44 -5.60 -6.34
C ALA A 155 -1.90 -4.40 -7.14
N TYR A 156 -2.54 -3.24 -6.98
CA TYR A 156 -2.12 -1.98 -7.59
C TYR A 156 -1.36 -1.09 -6.61
N VAL A 157 -0.45 -0.28 -7.14
CA VAL A 157 0.10 0.88 -6.43
C VAL A 157 -1.04 1.83 -6.06
N ASN A 158 -0.99 2.43 -4.86
CA ASN A 158 -1.97 3.42 -4.45
C ASN A 158 -2.04 4.60 -5.44
N LYS A 159 -3.26 5.03 -5.80
CA LYS A 159 -3.54 6.14 -6.75
C LYS A 159 -2.66 7.38 -6.59
N GLN A 160 -2.37 7.82 -5.37
CA GLN A 160 -1.54 9.00 -5.13
C GLN A 160 -0.07 8.77 -5.56
N LYS A 161 0.45 7.56 -5.31
CA LYS A 161 1.82 7.16 -5.66
C LYS A 161 1.93 6.73 -7.12
N ALA A 162 0.88 6.12 -7.65
CA ALA A 162 0.78 5.64 -9.02
C ALA A 162 1.05 6.75 -10.04
N ARG A 163 0.54 7.97 -9.82
CA ARG A 163 0.84 9.13 -10.67
C ARG A 163 2.34 9.39 -10.86
N THR A 164 3.13 9.29 -9.78
CA THR A 164 4.56 9.54 -9.85
C THR A 164 5.28 8.39 -10.55
N LEU A 165 4.98 7.14 -10.18
CA LEU A 165 5.58 5.97 -10.81
C LEU A 165 5.21 5.85 -12.29
N ALA A 166 3.96 6.13 -12.66
CA ALA A 166 3.52 6.15 -14.05
C ALA A 166 4.34 7.11 -14.89
N ARG A 167 4.53 8.35 -14.41
CA ARG A 167 5.38 9.33 -15.12
C ARG A 167 6.82 8.86 -15.28
N LEU A 168 7.40 8.21 -14.27
CA LEU A 168 8.76 7.70 -14.35
C LEU A 168 8.85 6.59 -15.42
N ILE A 169 7.97 5.60 -15.33
CA ILE A 169 7.93 4.48 -16.28
C ILE A 169 7.67 4.97 -17.71
N ASP A 170 6.65 5.82 -17.90
CA ASP A 170 6.24 6.33 -19.21
C ASP A 170 7.32 7.25 -19.84
N SER A 171 8.19 7.86 -19.04
CA SER A 171 9.34 8.64 -19.52
C SER A 171 10.54 7.78 -19.94
N GLY A 172 10.46 6.45 -19.76
CA GLY A 172 11.58 5.54 -19.98
C GLY A 172 12.64 5.57 -18.87
N THR A 173 12.33 6.15 -17.71
CA THR A 173 13.23 6.07 -16.55
C THR A 173 13.29 4.61 -16.09
N GLU A 174 14.49 4.06 -15.95
CA GLU A 174 14.68 2.73 -15.39
C GLU A 174 14.27 2.72 -13.91
N VAL A 175 13.28 1.88 -13.58
CA VAL A 175 12.77 1.70 -12.23
C VAL A 175 12.71 0.21 -11.94
N GLU A 176 13.36 -0.19 -10.86
CA GLU A 176 13.26 -1.53 -10.28
C GLU A 176 12.47 -1.47 -8.98
N ALA A 177 11.88 -2.60 -8.58
CA ALA A 177 11.12 -2.69 -7.36
C ALA A 177 11.32 -4.03 -6.65
N ILE A 178 11.20 -3.98 -5.32
CA ILE A 178 11.15 -5.15 -4.44
C ILE A 178 9.91 -5.09 -3.55
N SER A 179 9.49 -6.24 -3.06
CA SER A 179 8.63 -6.30 -1.89
C SER A 179 9.40 -5.87 -0.63
N ILE A 180 8.78 -5.07 0.23
CA ILE A 180 9.27 -4.72 1.57
C ILE A 180 8.34 -5.22 2.70
N ARG A 181 7.14 -5.68 2.32
CA ARG A 181 6.16 -6.41 3.16
C ARG A 181 5.39 -7.35 2.25
N GLY A 182 5.15 -8.57 2.71
CA GLY A 182 4.40 -9.59 1.99
C GLY A 182 4.86 -10.99 2.39
N THR A 183 4.43 -11.98 1.62
CA THR A 183 4.58 -13.39 2.02
C THR A 183 5.21 -14.26 0.94
N ARG A 184 5.74 -15.41 1.37
CA ARG A 184 6.17 -16.48 0.46
C ARG A 184 4.95 -17.13 -0.22
N PRO A 185 5.15 -17.84 -1.35
CA PRO A 185 4.10 -18.62 -1.99
C PRO A 185 3.40 -19.59 -1.03
N GLY A 186 2.09 -19.72 -1.18
CA GLY A 186 1.24 -20.61 -0.39
C GLY A 186 0.76 -20.05 0.95
N VAL A 187 1.36 -18.95 1.43
CA VAL A 187 0.99 -18.26 2.68
C VAL A 187 -0.04 -17.19 2.38
N GLY A 188 -0.97 -16.95 3.32
CA GLY A 188 -1.98 -15.89 3.18
C GLY A 188 -1.31 -14.53 2.99
N CYS A 189 -1.67 -13.84 1.90
CA CYS A 189 -1.19 -12.51 1.56
C CYS A 189 -2.33 -11.52 1.85
N ASP A 190 -2.25 -10.84 3.01
CA ASP A 190 -3.24 -9.82 3.38
C ASP A 190 -2.77 -8.41 3.05
N GLN A 191 -1.46 -8.20 3.01
CA GLN A 191 -0.86 -6.89 2.75
C GLN A 191 0.47 -7.04 2.02
N VAL A 192 0.62 -6.30 0.93
CA VAL A 192 1.91 -6.15 0.24
C VAL A 192 2.31 -4.69 0.23
N ALA A 193 3.59 -4.42 0.44
CA ALA A 193 4.17 -3.11 0.21
C ALA A 193 5.43 -3.24 -0.61
N VAL A 194 5.65 -2.29 -1.51
CA VAL A 194 6.80 -2.28 -2.42
C VAL A 194 7.62 -1.02 -2.23
N LEU A 195 8.91 -1.15 -2.51
CA LEU A 195 9.84 -0.04 -2.70
C LEU A 195 10.31 -0.07 -4.14
N ALA A 196 10.17 1.05 -4.84
CA ALA A 196 10.67 1.25 -6.18
C ALA A 196 11.73 2.37 -6.19
N ALA A 197 12.78 2.19 -6.99
CA ALA A 197 13.88 3.13 -7.16
C ALA A 197 14.63 2.86 -8.47
N SER A 198 15.63 3.70 -8.81
CA SER A 198 16.56 3.34 -9.88
C SER A 198 17.42 2.12 -9.47
N PRO A 199 17.99 1.36 -10.43
CA PRO A 199 18.83 0.19 -10.11
C PRO A 199 19.98 0.50 -9.15
N ASP A 200 20.65 1.65 -9.32
CA ASP A 200 21.77 2.04 -8.46
C ASP A 200 21.32 2.39 -7.04
N VAL A 201 20.19 3.09 -6.90
CA VAL A 201 19.61 3.38 -5.59
C VAL A 201 19.15 2.09 -4.91
N LEU A 202 18.47 1.20 -5.62
CA LEU A 202 18.00 -0.06 -5.05
C LEU A 202 19.16 -0.95 -4.59
N ARG A 203 20.21 -1.08 -5.41
CA ARG A 203 21.44 -1.80 -5.04
C ARG A 203 22.11 -1.18 -3.81
N HIS A 204 22.15 0.15 -3.74
CA HIS A 204 22.69 0.86 -2.59
C HIS A 204 21.88 0.57 -1.33
N LEU A 205 20.55 0.68 -1.39
CA LEU A 205 19.66 0.41 -0.26
C LEU A 205 19.76 -1.02 0.26
N LEU A 206 19.93 -2.01 -0.63
CA LEU A 206 20.07 -3.42 -0.29
C LEU A 206 21.48 -3.81 0.20
N SER A 207 22.47 -2.93 0.03
CA SER A 207 23.83 -3.19 0.50
C SER A 207 23.91 -3.19 2.04
N GLN A 208 25.02 -3.70 2.57
CA GLN A 208 25.23 -3.66 4.02
C GLN A 208 25.35 -2.21 4.50
N ARG A 209 24.88 -1.97 5.73
CA ARG A 209 25.11 -0.69 6.42
C ARG A 209 26.61 -0.43 6.59
N PRO A 210 27.06 0.84 6.51
CA PRO A 210 28.46 1.18 6.71
C PRO A 210 29.02 0.63 8.02
N ALA A 211 30.26 0.14 7.99
CA ALA A 211 30.94 -0.30 9.20
C ALA A 211 31.08 0.88 10.18
N GLY A 212 30.68 0.66 11.44
CA GLY A 212 30.70 1.71 12.47
C GLY A 212 29.47 2.62 12.50
N ALA A 213 28.50 2.45 11.59
CA ALA A 213 27.21 3.13 11.67
C ALA A 213 26.51 2.79 13.00
N PRO A 214 25.84 3.76 13.65
CA PRO A 214 25.09 3.49 14.86
C PRO A 214 24.06 2.37 14.66
N ARG A 215 23.92 1.50 15.67
CA ARG A 215 22.93 0.41 15.65
C ARG A 215 21.53 0.96 15.35
N PRO A 216 20.69 0.23 14.59
CA PRO A 216 19.29 0.62 14.39
C PRO A 216 18.60 0.96 15.71
N ALA A 217 17.74 1.97 15.73
CA ALA A 217 17.14 2.48 16.97
C ALA A 217 16.31 1.45 17.73
N HIS A 218 15.78 0.44 17.03
CA HIS A 218 15.01 -0.66 17.60
C HIS A 218 15.88 -1.77 18.23
N GLU A 219 17.21 -1.73 18.03
CA GLU A 219 18.19 -2.66 18.62
C GLU A 219 18.99 -2.02 19.76
N ARG A 220 18.62 -0.81 20.18
CA ARG A 220 19.29 -0.06 21.25
C ARG A 220 18.64 -0.28 22.60
#